data_AF-A0A5N5SYK5-F1
#
_entry.id   AF-A0A5N5SYK5-F1
#
_cell.length_a   1.000
_cell.length_b   1.000
_cell.length_c   1.000
_cell.angle_alpha   90.00
_cell.angle_beta   90.00
_cell.angle_gamma   90.00
#
_symmetry.space_group_name_H-M   'P 1'
#
loop_
_entity.id
_entity.type
_entity.pdbx_description
1 polymer ?
#
loop_
_entity_poly.entity_id
_entity_poly.type
_entity_poly.pdbx_seq_one_letter_code
_entity_poly.pdbx_strand_id
1 'polypeptide(L)'
;MRVYYVFGFLWVIQFVMACQSVIIAGAVGTWYFRRDKSKLGTPILTSMGNLIRYHLGSVAFGALIIAIVQMIRLVLKYIEQKSSGMNEGLKWCLRCCQCCLWCFEKFLKFLNRNAYIQIALFGYSFCKGARNGFAIVAKNALRVGTLNFVGEFVFFLVK
;
A
#
# COMPACT_ATOMS: atom_id res chain seq x y z
N MET A 1 -28.34 0.01 -1.63
CA MET A 1 -27.57 -1.19 -2.04
C MET A 1 -26.30 -0.92 -2.86
N ARG A 2 -26.20 0.18 -3.63
CA ARG A 2 -25.04 0.38 -4.53
C ARG A 2 -23.71 0.77 -3.82
N VAL A 3 -23.76 1.53 -2.72
CA VAL A 3 -22.55 2.05 -2.05
C VAL A 3 -21.72 0.96 -1.36
N TYR A 4 -22.35 -0.02 -0.70
CA TYR A 4 -21.61 -1.08 -0.02
C TYR A 4 -20.88 -2.00 -1.01
N TYR A 5 -21.42 -2.24 -2.22
CA TYR A 5 -20.73 -2.99 -3.26
C TYR A 5 -19.50 -2.24 -3.76
N VAL A 6 -19.62 -0.93 -3.99
CA VAL A 6 -18.49 -0.09 -4.40
C VAL A 6 -17.41 -0.07 -3.32
N PHE A 7 -17.79 0.14 -2.06
CA PHE A 7 -16.86 0.12 -0.95
C PHE A 7 -16.20 -1.25 -0.77
N GLY A 8 -16.98 -2.32 -0.82
CA GLY A 8 -16.48 -3.69 -0.74
C GLY A 8 -15.51 -4.01 -1.87
N PHE A 9 -15.80 -3.58 -3.10
CA PHE A 9 -14.90 -3.74 -4.24
C PHE A 9 -13.57 -3.00 -4.05
N LEU A 10 -13.62 -1.72 -3.63
CA LEU A 10 -12.41 -0.95 -3.32
C LEU A 10 -11.58 -1.63 -2.23
N TRP A 11 -12.23 -2.10 -1.17
CA TRP A 11 -11.56 -2.76 -0.06
C TRP A 11 -10.94 -4.10 -0.46
N VAL A 12 -11.65 -4.94 -1.20
CA VAL A 12 -11.14 -6.23 -1.70
C VAL A 12 -9.92 -6.02 -2.61
N ILE A 13 -9.95 -5.02 -3.50
CA ILE A 13 -8.78 -4.69 -4.32
C ILE A 13 -7.59 -4.30 -3.44
N GLN A 14 -7.78 -3.39 -2.49
CA GLN A 14 -6.68 -2.99 -1.60
C GLN A 14 -6.17 -4.18 -0.77
N PHE A 15 -7.07 -5.08 -0.35
CA PHE A 15 -6.72 -6.26 0.42
C PHE A 15 -5.87 -7.23 -0.40
N VAL A 16 -6.27 -7.54 -1.65
CA VAL A 16 -5.50 -8.42 -2.53
C VAL A 16 -4.11 -7.84 -2.81
N MET A 17 -4.02 -6.54 -3.11
CA MET A 17 -2.73 -5.85 -3.33
C MET A 17 -1.83 -5.88 -2.08
N ALA A 18 -2.44 -5.75 -0.89
CA ALA A 18 -1.73 -5.81 0.38
C ALA A 18 -1.23 -7.24 0.69
N CYS A 19 -2.04 -8.26 0.43
CA CYS A 19 -1.64 -9.67 0.51
C CYS A 19 -0.43 -9.96 -0.38
N GLN A 20 -0.47 -9.54 -1.65
CA GLN A 20 0.66 -9.68 -2.57
C GLN A 20 1.92 -9.00 -2.04
N SER A 21 1.80 -7.78 -1.50
CA SER A 21 2.94 -7.04 -0.94
C SER A 21 3.60 -7.78 0.22
N VAL A 22 2.81 -8.38 1.13
CA VAL A 22 3.35 -9.17 2.25
C VAL A 22 4.00 -10.47 1.76
N ILE A 23 3.37 -11.18 0.83
CA ILE A 23 3.92 -12.43 0.28
C ILE A 23 5.26 -12.17 -0.41
N ILE A 24 5.34 -11.13 -1.25
CA ILE A 24 6.58 -10.76 -1.95
C ILE A 24 7.65 -10.36 -0.94
N ALA A 25 7.32 -9.49 0.04
CA ALA A 25 8.27 -9.08 1.06
C ALA A 25 8.79 -10.26 1.90
N GLY A 26 7.91 -11.19 2.28
CA GLY A 26 8.28 -12.38 3.04
C GLY A 26 9.14 -13.35 2.23
N ALA A 27 8.78 -13.59 0.95
CA ALA A 27 9.51 -14.50 0.08
C ALA A 27 10.89 -13.95 -0.26
N VAL A 28 10.97 -12.67 -0.64
CA VAL A 28 12.24 -11.98 -0.93
C VAL A 28 13.08 -11.87 0.34
N GLY A 29 12.47 -11.54 1.48
CA GLY A 29 13.18 -11.51 2.77
C GLY A 29 13.78 -12.87 3.14
N THR A 30 12.98 -13.92 3.03
CA THR A 30 13.42 -15.31 3.27
C THR A 30 14.54 -15.70 2.33
N TRP A 31 14.40 -15.42 1.03
CA TRP A 31 15.46 -15.67 0.04
C TRP A 31 16.72 -14.88 0.36
N TYR A 32 16.61 -13.57 0.60
CA TYR A 32 17.74 -12.66 0.79
C TYR A 32 18.55 -13.01 2.04
N PHE A 33 17.89 -13.17 3.18
CA PHE A 33 18.56 -13.38 4.47
C PHE A 33 19.00 -14.84 4.72
N ARG A 34 18.55 -15.81 3.91
CA ARG A 34 19.06 -17.19 4.00
C ARG A 34 20.47 -17.28 3.43
N ARG A 35 21.45 -17.68 4.26
CA ARG A 35 22.83 -17.91 3.83
C ARG A 35 22.96 -19.13 2.91
N ASP A 36 22.37 -20.24 3.31
CA ASP A 36 22.38 -21.48 2.55
C ASP A 36 21.14 -21.59 1.65
N LYS A 37 21.33 -21.37 0.35
CA LYS A 37 20.26 -21.39 -0.65
C LYS A 37 19.78 -22.82 -0.98
N SER A 38 20.54 -23.86 -0.63
CA SER A 38 20.10 -25.25 -0.84
C SER A 38 18.91 -25.61 0.06
N LYS A 39 18.73 -24.89 1.17
CA LYS A 39 17.67 -25.11 2.17
C LYS A 39 16.49 -24.12 2.04
N LEU A 40 16.30 -23.53 0.87
CA LEU A 40 15.33 -22.44 0.70
C LEU A 40 13.87 -22.92 0.67
N GLY A 41 13.63 -24.21 0.35
CA GLY A 41 12.28 -24.75 0.22
C GLY A 41 11.43 -23.94 -0.76
N THR A 42 10.21 -23.56 -0.35
CA THR A 42 9.26 -22.78 -1.16
C THR A 42 8.88 -21.45 -0.47
N PRO A 43 9.72 -20.39 -0.55
CA PRO A 43 9.53 -19.14 0.20
C PRO A 43 8.20 -18.45 -0.06
N ILE A 44 7.65 -18.58 -1.27
CA ILE A 44 6.36 -18.00 -1.65
C ILE A 44 5.23 -18.69 -0.87
N LEU A 45 5.19 -20.03 -0.90
CA LEU A 45 4.17 -20.81 -0.19
C LEU A 45 4.29 -20.64 1.34
N THR A 46 5.51 -20.61 1.87
CA THR A 46 5.74 -20.34 3.29
C THR A 46 5.24 -18.95 3.68
N SER A 47 5.52 -17.93 2.87
CA SER A 47 5.06 -16.56 3.12
C SER A 47 3.55 -16.42 3.00
N MET A 48 2.92 -17.15 2.07
CA MET A 48 1.48 -17.21 1.94
C MET A 48 0.82 -17.88 3.17
N GLY A 49 1.40 -18.98 3.65
CA GLY A 49 0.97 -19.62 4.89
C GLY A 49 1.09 -18.69 6.10
N ASN A 50 2.21 -17.97 6.22
CA ASN A 50 2.42 -17.00 7.31
C ASN A 50 1.44 -15.82 7.23
N LEU A 51 1.14 -15.33 6.02
CA LEU A 51 0.14 -14.29 5.81
C LEU A 51 -1.22 -14.73 6.35
N ILE A 52 -1.69 -15.91 5.93
CA ILE A 52 -3.01 -16.44 6.31
C ILE A 52 -3.08 -16.69 7.82
N ARG A 53 -1.99 -17.23 8.41
CA ARG A 53 -1.97 -17.61 9.83
C ARG A 53 -1.76 -16.46 10.79
N TYR A 54 -0.96 -15.44 10.42
CA TYR A 54 -0.48 -14.44 11.38
C TYR A 54 -0.73 -12.97 10.99
N HIS A 55 -0.81 -12.65 9.70
CA HIS A 55 -0.77 -11.24 9.27
C HIS A 55 -2.06 -10.73 8.63
N LEU A 56 -3.03 -11.61 8.38
CA LEU A 56 -4.26 -11.31 7.66
C LEU A 56 -5.03 -10.11 8.24
N GLY A 57 -5.13 -10.00 9.57
CA GLY A 57 -5.80 -8.89 10.25
C GLY A 57 -5.09 -7.54 10.05
N SER A 58 -3.75 -7.50 10.14
CA SER A 58 -2.97 -6.28 9.89
C SER A 58 -3.05 -5.83 8.42
N VAL A 59 -3.09 -6.80 7.50
CA VAL A 59 -3.25 -6.56 6.07
C VAL A 59 -4.63 -6.01 5.75
N ALA A 60 -5.69 -6.64 6.30
CA ALA A 60 -7.07 -6.19 6.19
C ALA A 60 -7.29 -4.77 6.73
N PHE A 61 -6.71 -4.47 7.90
CA PHE A 61 -6.78 -3.15 8.51
C PHE A 61 -6.12 -2.08 7.65
N GLY A 62 -4.89 -2.33 7.17
CA GLY A 62 -4.23 -1.39 6.28
C GLY A 62 -4.99 -1.17 4.96
N ALA A 63 -5.54 -2.22 4.37
CA ALA A 63 -6.37 -2.14 3.17
C ALA A 63 -7.65 -1.32 3.41
N LEU A 64 -8.27 -1.47 4.59
CA LEU A 64 -9.47 -0.73 4.97
C LEU A 64 -9.21 0.78 5.03
N ILE A 65 -8.09 1.20 5.62
CA ILE A 65 -7.72 2.63 5.71
C ILE A 65 -7.64 3.25 4.30
N ILE A 66 -6.96 2.58 3.36
CA ILE A 66 -6.84 3.08 1.99
C ILE A 66 -8.20 3.11 1.29
N ALA A 67 -9.02 2.07 1.47
CA ALA A 67 -10.34 1.98 0.85
C ALA A 67 -11.29 3.09 1.33
N ILE A 68 -11.23 3.48 2.61
CA ILE A 68 -12.00 4.62 3.15
C ILE A 68 -11.62 5.91 2.43
N VAL A 69 -10.31 6.20 2.28
CA VAL A 69 -9.85 7.40 1.58
C VAL A 69 -10.25 7.37 0.10
N GLN A 70 -10.15 6.22 -0.56
CA GLN A 70 -10.61 6.05 -1.94
C GLN A 70 -12.11 6.30 -2.10
N MET A 71 -12.91 5.83 -1.14
CA MET A 71 -14.35 6.06 -1.14
C MET A 71 -14.67 7.54 -1.00
N ILE A 72 -14.00 8.26 -0.09
CA ILE A 72 -14.17 9.71 0.09
C ILE A 72 -13.83 10.45 -1.21
N ARG A 73 -12.70 10.11 -1.85
CA ARG A 73 -12.30 10.70 -3.13
C ARG A 73 -13.32 10.45 -4.24
N LEU A 74 -13.86 9.23 -4.30
CA LEU A 74 -14.88 8.86 -5.27
C LEU A 74 -16.17 9.67 -5.06
N VAL A 75 -16.62 9.84 -3.81
CA VAL A 75 -17.81 10.65 -3.48
C VAL A 75 -17.59 12.11 -3.87
N LEU A 76 -16.46 12.71 -3.51
CA LEU A 76 -16.16 14.10 -3.86
C LEU A 76 -16.10 14.30 -5.39
N LYS A 77 -15.57 13.32 -6.14
CA LYS A 77 -15.52 13.37 -7.60
C LYS A 77 -16.91 13.25 -8.21
N TYR A 78 -17.77 12.41 -7.62
CA TYR A 78 -19.16 12.29 -8.04
C TYR A 78 -19.93 13.60 -7.81
N ILE A 79 -19.72 14.28 -6.68
CA ILE A 79 -20.32 15.59 -6.39
C ILE A 79 -19.86 16.63 -7.41
N GLU A 80 -18.55 16.69 -7.71
CA GLU A 80 -18.00 17.59 -8.72
C GLU A 80 -18.65 17.38 -10.09
N GLN A 81 -18.83 16.12 -10.51
CA GLN A 81 -19.43 15.77 -11.80
C GLN A 81 -20.93 16.07 -11.89
N LYS A 82 -21.66 15.94 -10.78
CA LYS A 82 -23.12 16.13 -10.77
C LYS A 82 -23.54 17.59 -10.67
N SER A 83 -22.63 18.48 -10.24
CA SER A 83 -22.94 19.88 -9.98
C SER A 83 -22.77 20.77 -11.23
N SER A 84 -23.66 20.58 -12.20
CA SER A 84 -23.78 21.45 -13.38
C SER A 84 -24.43 22.78 -12.98
N GLY A 85 -23.62 23.76 -12.57
CA GLY A 85 -24.09 25.10 -12.14
C GLY A 85 -23.42 25.63 -10.87
N MET A 86 -22.40 24.94 -10.37
CA MET A 86 -21.73 25.31 -9.12
C MET A 86 -20.86 26.57 -9.27
N ASN A 87 -20.86 27.44 -8.26
CA ASN A 87 -19.99 28.61 -8.18
C ASN A 87 -18.51 28.24 -8.37
N GLU A 88 -17.76 29.05 -9.11
CA GLU A 88 -16.35 28.79 -9.43
C GLU A 88 -15.49 28.61 -8.17
N GLY A 89 -15.75 29.36 -7.09
CA GLY A 89 -15.06 29.18 -5.81
C GLY A 89 -15.26 27.79 -5.17
N LEU A 90 -16.45 27.21 -5.29
CA LEU A 90 -16.73 25.87 -4.74
C LEU A 90 -16.09 24.76 -5.59
N LYS A 91 -16.02 24.94 -6.93
CA LYS A 91 -15.25 24.05 -7.81
C LYS A 91 -13.76 24.05 -7.46
N TRP A 92 -13.18 25.23 -7.24
CA TRP A 92 -11.78 25.35 -6.80
C TRP A 92 -11.51 24.66 -5.47
N CYS A 93 -12.41 24.83 -4.49
CA CYS A 93 -12.32 24.15 -3.20
C CYS A 93 -12.34 22.62 -3.36
N LEU A 94 -13.29 22.07 -4.13
CA LEU A 94 -13.36 20.62 -4.38
C LEU A 94 -12.10 20.07 -5.07
N ARG A 95 -11.55 20.80 -6.04
CA ARG A 95 -10.29 20.41 -6.71
C ARG A 95 -9.11 20.40 -5.74
N CYS A 96 -9.02 21.40 -4.86
CA CYS A 96 -8.01 21.44 -3.80
C CYS A 96 -8.14 20.23 -2.86
N CYS A 97 -9.35 19.94 -2.36
CA CYS A 97 -9.61 18.78 -1.52
C CYS A 97 -9.27 17.45 -2.24
N GLN A 98 -9.59 17.33 -3.53
CA GLN A 98 -9.21 16.17 -4.34
C GLN A 98 -7.70 15.98 -4.42
N CYS A 99 -6.94 17.07 -4.61
CA CYS A 99 -5.49 17.05 -4.63
C CYS A 99 -4.94 16.59 -3.27
N CYS A 100 -5.39 17.20 -2.17
CA CYS A 100 -4.96 16.83 -0.82
C CYS A 100 -5.24 15.36 -0.51
N LEU A 101 -6.43 14.85 -0.85
CA LEU A 101 -6.78 13.45 -0.62
C LEU A 101 -6.02 12.50 -1.56
N TRP A 102 -5.69 12.91 -2.78
CA TRP A 102 -4.83 12.11 -3.66
C TRP A 102 -3.42 11.99 -3.08
N CYS A 103 -2.84 13.10 -2.61
CA CYS A 103 -1.56 13.10 -1.91
C CYS A 103 -1.60 12.22 -0.66
N PHE A 104 -2.68 12.33 0.13
CA PHE A 104 -2.86 11.53 1.33
C PHE A 104 -3.00 10.03 1.03
N GLU A 105 -3.77 9.64 0.01
CA GLU A 105 -3.87 8.24 -0.43
C GLU A 105 -2.51 7.69 -0.86
N LYS A 106 -1.73 8.49 -1.62
CA LYS A 106 -0.38 8.10 -2.03
C LYS A 106 0.54 7.89 -0.83
N PHE A 107 0.48 8.79 0.14
CA PHE A 107 1.23 8.68 1.38
C PHE A 107 0.82 7.42 2.17
N LEU A 108 -0.48 7.14 2.32
CA LEU A 108 -0.98 5.95 3.00
C LEU A 108 -0.54 4.66 2.30
N LYS A 109 -0.61 4.60 0.97
CA LYS A 109 -0.11 3.46 0.19
C LYS A 109 1.38 3.23 0.42
N PHE A 110 2.17 4.31 0.47
CA PHE A 110 3.58 4.25 0.79
C PHE A 110 3.82 3.75 2.22
N LEU A 111 3.10 4.29 3.21
CA LEU A 111 3.20 3.87 4.61
C LEU A 111 2.85 2.39 4.77
N ASN A 112 1.74 1.95 4.19
CA ASN A 112 1.28 0.56 4.23
C ASN A 112 2.32 -0.39 3.62
N ARG A 113 2.88 -0.05 2.44
CA ARG A 113 3.90 -0.89 1.80
C ARG A 113 5.11 -1.09 2.71
N ASN A 114 5.59 -0.03 3.36
CA ASN A 114 6.71 -0.13 4.30
C ASN A 114 6.33 -0.88 5.59
N ALA A 115 5.10 -0.71 6.07
CA ALA A 115 4.57 -1.47 7.19
C ALA A 115 4.53 -2.98 6.88
N TYR A 116 4.03 -3.35 5.70
CA TYR A 116 3.93 -4.74 5.25
C TYR A 116 5.29 -5.43 5.13
N ILE A 117 6.34 -4.70 4.71
CA ILE A 117 7.71 -5.23 4.72
C ILE A 117 8.15 -5.57 6.15
N GLN A 118 7.91 -4.66 7.11
CA GLN A 118 8.25 -4.90 8.52
C GLN A 118 7.43 -6.04 9.14
N ILE A 119 6.15 -6.13 8.79
CA ILE A 119 5.27 -7.22 9.24
C ILE A 119 5.78 -8.56 8.69
N ALA A 120 6.09 -8.63 7.40
CA ALA A 120 6.55 -9.86 6.75
C ALA A 120 7.91 -10.35 7.29
N LEU A 121 8.82 -9.43 7.62
CA LEU A 121 10.17 -9.77 8.08
C LEU A 121 10.25 -10.07 9.58
N PHE A 122 9.53 -9.31 10.40
CA PHE A 122 9.71 -9.31 11.86
C PHE A 122 8.44 -9.71 12.63
N GLY A 123 7.32 -9.90 11.94
CA GLY A 123 6.05 -10.28 12.57
C GLY A 123 5.43 -9.19 13.44
N TYR A 124 5.75 -7.91 13.19
CA TYR A 124 5.17 -6.80 13.95
C TYR A 124 3.67 -6.60 13.68
N SER A 125 2.98 -5.90 14.57
CA SER A 125 1.64 -5.37 14.31
C SER A 125 1.69 -4.20 13.33
N PHE A 126 0.56 -3.90 12.68
CA PHE A 126 0.47 -2.84 11.66
C PHE A 126 1.07 -1.50 12.11
N CYS A 127 0.65 -0.95 13.25
CA CYS A 127 1.12 0.37 13.70
C CYS A 127 2.63 0.38 14.02
N LYS A 128 3.13 -0.69 14.66
CA LYS A 128 4.56 -0.84 14.96
C LYS A 128 5.39 -0.99 13.68
N GLY A 129 4.91 -1.81 12.74
CA GLY A 129 5.51 -1.99 11.42
C GLY A 129 5.53 -0.69 10.63
N ALA A 130 4.44 0.07 10.62
CA ALA A 130 4.35 1.36 9.95
C ALA A 130 5.35 2.37 10.51
N ARG A 131 5.42 2.51 11.84
CA ARG A 131 6.39 3.40 12.51
C ARG A 131 7.83 3.03 12.17
N ASN A 132 8.18 1.74 12.29
CA ASN A 132 9.54 1.28 12.04
C ASN A 132 9.91 1.40 10.55
N GLY A 133 9.01 1.02 9.66
CA GLY A 133 9.21 1.11 8.22
C GLY A 133 9.39 2.56 7.77
N PHE A 134 8.53 3.46 8.24
CA PHE A 134 8.67 4.89 7.97
C PHE A 134 9.99 5.45 8.52
N ALA A 135 10.36 5.11 9.76
CA ALA A 135 11.61 5.56 10.36
C ALA A 135 12.85 5.09 9.57
N ILE A 136 12.85 3.85 9.06
CA ILE A 136 13.95 3.34 8.22
C ILE A 136 14.05 4.14 6.92
N VAL A 137 12.92 4.37 6.23
CA VAL A 137 12.93 5.12 4.97
C VAL A 137 13.31 6.58 5.20
N ALA A 138 12.78 7.23 6.23
CA ALA A 138 13.11 8.62 6.55
C ALA A 138 14.60 8.80 6.85
N LYS A 139 15.21 7.89 7.61
CA LYS A 139 16.65 7.91 7.92
C LYS A 139 17.55 7.63 6.70
N ASN A 140 17.02 6.96 5.68
CA ASN A 140 17.78 6.52 4.50
C ASN A 140 17.15 7.03 3.19
N ALA A 141 16.51 8.20 3.23
CA ALA A 141 15.68 8.69 2.13
C ALA A 141 16.45 8.79 0.81
N LEU A 142 17.69 9.31 0.83
CA LEU A 142 18.56 9.40 -0.34
C LEU A 142 18.83 8.02 -0.94
N ARG A 143 19.22 7.04 -0.12
CA ARG A 143 19.54 5.69 -0.57
C ARG A 143 18.32 4.99 -1.18
N VAL A 144 17.15 5.13 -0.54
CA VAL A 144 15.89 4.59 -1.08
C VAL A 144 15.53 5.27 -2.40
N GLY A 145 15.71 6.58 -2.50
CA GLY A 145 15.50 7.34 -3.74
C GLY A 145 16.39 6.84 -4.88
N THR A 146 17.69 6.69 -4.63
CA THR A 146 18.64 6.16 -5.64
C THR A 146 18.28 4.74 -6.08
N LEU A 147 17.91 3.86 -5.15
CA LEU A 147 17.52 2.48 -5.49
C LEU A 147 16.27 2.44 -6.38
N ASN A 148 15.27 3.27 -6.10
CA ASN A 148 14.08 3.34 -6.94
C ASN A 148 14.41 3.86 -8.35
N PHE A 149 15.22 4.92 -8.44
CA PHE A 149 15.64 5.48 -9.72
C PHE A 149 16.43 4.48 -10.57
N VAL A 150 17.43 3.81 -9.98
CA VAL A 150 18.22 2.79 -10.68
C VAL A 150 17.33 1.62 -11.10
N GLY A 151 16.41 1.19 -10.23
CA GLY A 151 15.45 0.13 -10.56
C GLY A 151 14.58 0.48 -11.76
N GLU A 152 13.99 1.68 -11.78
CA GLU A 152 13.18 2.15 -12.90
C GLU A 152 13.99 2.26 -14.20
N PHE A 153 15.23 2.72 -14.13
CA PHE A 153 16.13 2.77 -15.28
C PHE A 153 16.45 1.38 -15.85
N VAL A 154 16.73 0.41 -14.98
CA VAL A 154 16.98 -0.98 -15.42
C VAL A 154 15.73 -1.58 -16.06
N PHE A 155 14.54 -1.41 -15.46
CA PHE A 155 13.30 -1.90 -16.07
C PHE A 155 12.98 -1.21 -17.40
N PHE A 156 13.36 0.06 -17.57
CA PHE A 156 13.24 0.76 -18.84
C PHE A 156 14.16 0.15 -19.91
N LEU A 157 15.40 -0.23 -19.56
CA LEU A 157 16.34 -0.85 -20.51
C LEU A 157 15.98 -2.30 -20.89
N VAL A 158 15.33 -3.04 -19.99
CA VAL A 158 14.92 -4.43 -20.23
C VAL A 158 13.69 -4.53 -21.14
N LYS A 159 12.94 -3.44 -21.30
CA LYS A 159 11.72 -3.37 -22.12
C LYS A 159 12.01 -2.89 -23.53
#